data_AF-A0A4U7BHP1-F1
#
_entry.id   AF-A0A4U7BHP1-F1
#
_cell.length_a   1.000
_cell.length_b   1.000
_cell.length_c   1.000
_cell.angle_alpha   90.00
_cell.angle_beta   90.00
_cell.angle_gamma   90.00
#
_symmetry.space_group_name_H-M   'P 1'
#
loop_
_entity.id
_entity.type
_entity.pdbx_description
1 polymer ?
#
loop_
_entity_poly.entity_id
_entity_poly.type
_entity_poly.pdbx_seq_one_letter_code
_entity_poly.pdbx_strand_id
1 'polypeptide(L)'
;MASRSNVISNTTSEQHVVEGYHFKVISEFDNIEKNSNMQTSNDDKILNSVNEPQEQVQEKTSDLESVVSEPNIPTFQSSFVEDLLKKTDEMSSNIIKLQMQIESQENEFNNRLNSELENAKEKFSKEGYEKAKVEFQKELDELKDKYLKSIAKLDEACVKLDSFIEKNEKELADTAIDIAKEVVIKELENNSSKIAYALAQNLVSELKGASSIEIKVNSSDYDYLKEHFSEFSHIKISLDDAISKGSVIILSDSGNIESNLNSRLIKIKKMVNNE
;
A
#
# COMPACT_ATOMS: atom_id res chain seq x y z
N MET A 1 26.33 -24.74 17.80
CA MET A 1 26.90 -24.66 16.44
C MET A 1 26.89 -23.21 16.03
N ALA A 2 28.05 -22.66 15.69
CA ALA A 2 28.27 -21.23 15.51
C ALA A 2 27.58 -20.68 14.26
N SER A 3 26.85 -19.59 14.43
CA SER A 3 26.17 -18.81 13.40
C SER A 3 27.20 -18.26 12.41
N ARG A 4 27.10 -18.63 11.14
CA ARG A 4 27.89 -17.99 10.08
C ARG A 4 27.31 -16.59 9.84
N SER A 5 27.98 -15.55 10.34
CA SER A 5 27.64 -14.17 10.06
C SER A 5 28.15 -13.80 8.65
N ASN A 6 27.24 -13.41 7.75
CA ASN A 6 27.65 -12.73 6.52
C ASN A 6 28.37 -11.43 6.92
N VAL A 7 29.58 -11.23 6.39
CA VAL A 7 30.47 -10.10 6.73
C VAL A 7 29.95 -8.77 6.14
N ILE A 8 29.04 -8.84 5.16
CA ILE A 8 28.43 -7.68 4.52
C ILE A 8 26.93 -7.70 4.85
N SER A 9 26.46 -6.68 5.57
CA SER A 9 25.05 -6.46 5.88
C SER A 9 24.40 -5.58 4.81
N ASN A 10 23.09 -5.71 4.56
CA ASN A 10 22.36 -4.86 3.59
C ASN A 10 22.53 -3.35 3.85
N THR A 11 22.89 -2.96 5.07
CA THR A 11 23.15 -1.57 5.46
C THR A 11 24.51 -1.03 5.04
N THR A 12 25.48 -1.88 4.69
CA THR A 12 26.85 -1.49 4.30
C THR A 12 27.15 -1.76 2.80
N SER A 13 26.12 -2.17 2.04
CA SER A 13 26.25 -2.56 0.63
C SER A 13 26.68 -1.42 -0.30
N GLU A 14 26.42 -0.15 0.05
CA GLU A 14 26.80 1.00 -0.78
C GLU A 14 28.29 1.36 -0.67
N GLN A 15 29.01 0.84 0.32
CA GLN A 15 30.45 1.08 0.51
C GLN A 15 31.33 0.02 -0.15
N HIS A 16 30.73 -1.04 -0.71
CA HIS A 16 31.43 -2.16 -1.31
C HIS A 16 30.91 -2.42 -2.73
N VAL A 17 31.81 -2.53 -3.69
CA VAL A 17 31.47 -3.01 -5.04
C VAL A 17 31.35 -4.53 -4.97
N VAL A 18 30.12 -5.03 -4.89
CA VAL A 18 29.82 -6.47 -4.88
C VAL A 18 29.44 -6.88 -6.29
N GLU A 19 30.41 -7.38 -7.05
CA GLU A 19 30.14 -8.03 -8.33
C GLU A 19 29.93 -9.54 -8.12
N GLY A 20 29.02 -10.12 -8.90
CA GLY A 20 28.77 -11.55 -8.90
C GLY A 20 30.02 -12.31 -9.32
N TYR A 21 30.46 -13.28 -8.52
CA TYR A 21 31.63 -14.08 -8.84
C TYR A 21 31.33 -14.95 -10.07
N HIS A 22 31.96 -14.64 -11.19
CA HIS A 22 31.94 -15.46 -12.40
C HIS A 22 33.24 -16.24 -12.53
N PHE A 23 33.12 -17.55 -12.74
CA PHE A 23 34.27 -18.43 -12.91
C PHE A 23 34.97 -18.13 -14.23
N LYS A 24 36.21 -17.64 -14.17
CA LYS A 24 37.02 -17.34 -15.36
C LYS A 24 37.56 -18.64 -15.95
N VAL A 25 37.09 -19.01 -17.15
CA VAL A 25 37.53 -20.22 -17.84
C VAL A 25 38.89 -19.96 -18.49
N ILE A 26 39.84 -20.89 -18.29
CA ILE A 26 41.26 -20.77 -18.67
C ILE A 26 41.49 -20.53 -20.18
N SER A 27 40.48 -20.72 -21.03
CA SER A 27 40.52 -20.48 -22.48
C SER A 27 40.66 -19.01 -22.89
N GLU A 28 40.52 -18.05 -21.97
CA GLU A 28 40.62 -16.61 -22.27
C GLU A 28 42.03 -16.02 -22.10
N PHE A 29 43.02 -16.81 -21.66
CA PHE A 29 44.39 -16.32 -21.51
C PHE A 29 45.17 -16.19 -22.83
N ASP A 30 44.72 -16.86 -23.90
CA ASP A 30 45.43 -16.84 -25.19
C ASP A 30 45.13 -15.61 -26.06
N ASN A 31 44.19 -14.74 -25.67
CA ASN A 31 43.70 -13.65 -26.53
C ASN A 31 43.87 -12.23 -25.98
N ILE A 32 44.68 -12.03 -24.93
CA ILE A 32 44.93 -10.69 -24.36
C ILE A 32 46.26 -10.11 -24.85
N GLU A 33 46.49 -10.10 -26.17
CA GLU A 33 47.40 -9.15 -26.81
C GLU A 33 46.90 -8.81 -28.21
N LYS A 34 45.79 -8.08 -28.30
CA LYS A 34 45.56 -7.04 -29.33
C LYS A 34 44.20 -6.36 -29.16
N ASN A 35 44.24 -5.03 -29.22
CA ASN A 35 43.17 -4.09 -29.54
C ASN A 35 42.15 -3.69 -28.46
N SER A 36 42.52 -2.60 -27.76
CA SER A 36 41.85 -1.30 -27.77
C SER A 36 40.39 -1.17 -28.28
N ASN A 37 39.60 -0.54 -27.41
CA ASN A 37 38.54 0.45 -27.66
C ASN A 37 37.17 0.03 -28.24
N MET A 38 36.19 0.23 -27.35
CA MET A 38 34.88 0.89 -27.52
C MET A 38 33.78 0.25 -28.38
N GLN A 39 32.67 0.06 -27.65
CA GLN A 39 31.30 0.47 -27.96
C GLN A 39 30.33 -0.49 -28.68
N THR A 40 29.31 -0.83 -27.88
CA THR A 40 27.86 -0.75 -28.14
C THR A 40 27.20 -1.71 -29.14
N SER A 41 26.33 -2.52 -28.55
CA SER A 41 24.89 -2.60 -28.81
C SER A 41 24.36 -3.33 -30.05
N ASN A 42 23.31 -4.09 -29.74
CA ASN A 42 22.14 -4.47 -30.53
C ASN A 42 22.18 -5.79 -31.32
N ASP A 43 21.37 -6.70 -30.77
CA ASP A 43 20.23 -7.38 -31.39
C ASP A 43 20.37 -8.33 -32.59
N ASP A 44 19.50 -9.33 -32.45
CA ASP A 44 18.89 -10.21 -33.44
C ASP A 44 19.58 -11.52 -33.84
N LYS A 45 18.91 -12.60 -33.39
CA LYS A 45 18.38 -13.74 -34.16
C LYS A 45 19.08 -14.11 -35.47
N ILE A 46 19.21 -15.43 -35.72
CA ILE A 46 18.58 -16.12 -36.87
C ILE A 46 18.81 -17.66 -36.83
N LEU A 47 17.68 -18.35 -36.86
CA LEU A 47 17.24 -19.55 -37.61
C LEU A 47 18.03 -20.87 -37.74
N ASN A 48 17.22 -21.92 -37.57
CA ASN A 48 17.24 -23.23 -38.23
C ASN A 48 17.29 -23.15 -39.78
N SER A 49 17.92 -24.15 -40.40
CA SER A 49 17.53 -24.67 -41.72
C SER A 49 17.91 -26.14 -41.84
N VAL A 50 16.94 -26.95 -42.25
CA VAL A 50 17.05 -28.34 -42.72
C VAL A 50 17.42 -28.33 -44.20
N ASN A 51 18.25 -29.27 -44.66
CA ASN A 51 18.05 -30.10 -45.87
C ASN A 51 19.31 -30.91 -46.25
N GLU A 52 19.12 -32.22 -46.41
CA GLU A 52 19.88 -33.17 -47.26
C GLU A 52 19.86 -32.73 -48.76
N PRO A 53 20.59 -33.33 -49.76
CA PRO A 53 21.00 -34.76 -49.84
C PRO A 53 22.27 -35.14 -50.64
N GLN A 54 22.55 -36.45 -50.63
CA GLN A 54 23.04 -37.34 -51.71
C GLN A 54 24.38 -38.10 -51.56
N GLU A 55 24.20 -39.42 -51.68
CA GLU A 55 25.08 -40.55 -52.01
C GLU A 55 26.31 -40.25 -52.87
N GLN A 56 27.44 -40.90 -52.57
CA GLN A 56 28.17 -41.75 -53.53
C GLN A 56 28.97 -42.87 -52.82
N VAL A 57 28.85 -44.05 -53.42
CA VAL A 57 29.52 -45.33 -53.15
C VAL A 57 31.02 -45.26 -53.46
N GLN A 58 31.87 -45.89 -52.65
CA GLN A 58 33.14 -46.44 -53.16
C GLN A 58 33.63 -47.63 -52.33
N GLU A 59 33.59 -48.80 -52.96
CA GLU A 59 34.23 -50.04 -52.58
C GLU A 59 35.76 -49.91 -52.62
N LYS A 60 36.44 -50.54 -51.66
CA LYS A 60 37.85 -50.91 -51.74
C LYS A 60 38.04 -52.24 -51.03
N THR A 61 38.19 -53.32 -51.79
CA THR A 61 38.93 -54.50 -51.34
C THR A 61 39.81 -54.99 -52.48
N SER A 62 41.11 -55.00 -52.21
CA SER A 62 42.19 -55.45 -53.06
C SER A 62 42.34 -56.97 -53.01
N ASP A 63 42.64 -57.52 -54.18
CA ASP A 63 42.95 -58.92 -54.47
C ASP A 63 44.06 -59.52 -53.60
N LEU A 64 43.88 -60.80 -53.23
CA LEU A 64 44.96 -61.77 -53.04
C LEU A 64 44.45 -63.19 -53.34
N GLU A 65 44.80 -63.60 -54.56
CA GLU A 65 45.12 -64.93 -55.09
C GLU A 65 44.43 -66.20 -54.55
N SER A 66 43.85 -66.89 -55.53
CA SER A 66 43.50 -68.31 -55.62
C SER A 66 44.64 -69.27 -55.26
N VAL A 67 44.28 -70.45 -54.72
CA VAL A 67 44.54 -71.78 -55.34
C VAL A 67 43.76 -72.86 -54.58
N VAL A 68 43.03 -73.67 -55.34
CA VAL A 68 42.31 -74.87 -54.92
C VAL A 68 43.29 -76.04 -54.81
N SER A 69 43.30 -76.76 -53.68
CA SER A 69 43.57 -78.21 -53.65
C SER A 69 43.17 -78.82 -52.30
N GLU A 70 42.12 -79.64 -52.30
CA GLU A 70 42.01 -80.82 -51.43
C GLU A 70 42.70 -81.99 -52.18
N PRO A 71 43.22 -83.08 -51.52
CA PRO A 71 42.43 -83.85 -50.54
C PRO A 71 43.18 -84.63 -49.41
N ASN A 72 42.36 -85.09 -48.45
CA ASN A 72 42.26 -86.46 -47.90
C ASN A 72 42.84 -86.87 -46.51
N ILE A 73 41.88 -87.32 -45.66
CA ILE A 73 41.88 -88.46 -44.67
C ILE A 73 42.45 -88.17 -43.25
N PRO A 74 41.90 -88.71 -42.11
CA PRO A 74 40.86 -89.74 -41.93
C PRO A 74 39.68 -89.39 -41.02
N THR A 75 38.59 -90.11 -41.30
CA THR A 75 37.44 -90.45 -40.48
C THR A 75 37.80 -90.98 -39.08
N PHE A 76 37.79 -90.12 -38.08
CA PHE A 76 37.51 -90.52 -36.70
C PHE A 76 36.67 -89.39 -36.09
N GLN A 77 35.47 -89.73 -35.60
CA GLN A 77 34.54 -88.82 -34.93
C GLN A 77 33.73 -87.81 -35.78
N SER A 78 33.45 -88.07 -37.05
CA SER A 78 32.47 -87.24 -37.80
C SER A 78 31.13 -87.12 -37.05
N SER A 79 30.62 -88.21 -36.46
CA SER A 79 29.36 -88.16 -35.68
C SER A 79 29.46 -87.39 -34.35
N PHE A 80 30.63 -87.38 -33.70
CA PHE A 80 30.83 -86.68 -32.42
C PHE A 80 31.15 -85.19 -32.64
N VAL A 81 31.87 -84.87 -33.72
CA VAL A 81 32.07 -83.50 -34.20
C VAL A 81 30.73 -82.92 -34.67
N GLU A 82 29.90 -83.69 -35.37
CA GLU A 82 28.52 -83.31 -35.74
C GLU A 82 27.66 -83.06 -34.49
N ASP A 83 27.70 -83.95 -33.48
CA ASP A 83 26.97 -83.75 -32.22
C ASP A 83 27.49 -82.55 -31.41
N LEU A 84 28.80 -82.28 -31.42
CA LEU A 84 29.40 -81.09 -30.82
C LEU A 84 28.98 -79.81 -31.56
N LEU A 85 28.95 -79.84 -32.89
CA LEU A 85 28.45 -78.76 -33.73
C LEU A 85 26.97 -78.52 -33.44
N LYS A 86 26.16 -79.57 -33.42
CA LYS A 86 24.73 -79.50 -33.12
C LYS A 86 24.47 -78.96 -31.72
N LYS A 87 25.26 -79.37 -30.72
CA LYS A 87 25.16 -78.88 -29.35
C LYS A 87 25.68 -77.45 -29.20
N THR A 88 26.66 -77.05 -30.01
CA THR A 88 27.16 -75.67 -30.11
C THR A 88 26.15 -74.76 -30.79
N ASP A 89 25.49 -75.23 -31.85
CA ASP A 89 24.40 -74.53 -32.54
C ASP A 89 23.16 -74.41 -31.65
N GLU A 90 22.80 -75.46 -30.90
CA GLU A 90 21.72 -75.40 -29.91
C GLU A 90 22.06 -74.43 -28.75
N MET A 91 23.30 -74.43 -28.26
CA MET A 91 23.74 -73.49 -27.23
C MET A 91 23.77 -72.05 -27.77
N SER A 92 24.25 -71.85 -29.00
CA SER A 92 24.22 -70.56 -29.70
C SER A 92 22.79 -70.05 -29.88
N SER A 93 21.86 -70.92 -30.30
CA SER A 93 20.44 -70.59 -30.42
C SER A 93 19.82 -70.17 -29.08
N ASN A 94 20.18 -70.86 -27.99
CA ASN A 94 19.70 -70.51 -26.65
C ASN A 94 20.33 -69.20 -26.14
N ILE A 95 21.60 -68.93 -26.45
CA ILE A 95 22.26 -67.65 -26.15
C ILE A 95 21.59 -66.51 -26.91
N ILE A 96 21.27 -66.69 -28.20
CA ILE A 96 20.55 -65.69 -29.00
C ILE A 96 19.16 -65.41 -28.41
N LYS A 97 18.42 -66.44 -27.98
CA LYS A 97 17.13 -66.26 -27.30
C LYS A 97 17.27 -65.49 -25.99
N LEU A 98 18.29 -65.80 -25.18
CA LEU A 98 18.58 -65.09 -23.93
C LEU A 98 18.95 -63.63 -24.20
N GLN A 99 19.81 -63.37 -25.19
CA GLN A 99 20.18 -62.03 -25.61
C GLN A 99 18.94 -61.22 -25.99
N MET A 100 18.08 -61.79 -26.83
CA MET A 100 16.85 -61.16 -27.30
C MET A 100 15.84 -60.94 -26.16
N GLN A 101 15.78 -61.85 -25.18
CA GLN A 101 14.91 -61.73 -24.01
C GLN A 101 15.43 -60.66 -23.03
N ILE A 102 16.74 -60.55 -22.84
CA ILE A 102 17.37 -59.49 -22.05
C ILE A 102 17.12 -58.14 -22.70
N GLU A 103 17.33 -58.03 -24.02
CA GLU A 103 17.13 -56.79 -24.77
C GLU A 103 15.66 -56.36 -24.76
N SER A 104 14.72 -57.31 -24.92
CA SER A 104 13.29 -57.04 -24.77
C SER A 104 12.93 -56.57 -23.36
N GLN A 105 13.51 -57.17 -22.32
CA GLN A 105 13.22 -56.83 -20.92
C GLN A 105 13.84 -55.48 -20.53
N GLU A 106 15.02 -55.16 -21.06
CA GLU A 106 15.68 -53.86 -20.91
C GLU A 106 14.87 -52.75 -21.59
N ASN A 107 14.36 -53.00 -22.79
CA ASN A 107 13.50 -52.05 -23.48
C ASN A 107 12.18 -51.82 -22.71
N GLU A 108 11.57 -52.88 -22.17
CA GLU A 108 10.36 -52.75 -21.35
C GLU A 108 10.63 -52.00 -20.03
N PHE A 109 11.77 -52.23 -19.40
CA PHE A 109 12.20 -51.50 -18.21
C PHE A 109 12.43 -50.02 -18.52
N ASN A 110 13.14 -49.68 -19.60
CA ASN A 110 13.35 -48.30 -20.02
C ASN A 110 12.02 -47.58 -20.30
N ASN A 111 11.07 -48.26 -20.96
CA ASN A 111 9.74 -47.69 -21.22
C ASN A 111 8.95 -47.44 -19.93
N ARG A 112 8.98 -48.38 -18.97
CA ARG A 112 8.35 -48.20 -17.66
C ARG A 112 9.02 -47.09 -16.85
N LEU A 113 10.35 -47.03 -16.86
CA LEU A 113 11.12 -46.00 -16.19
C LEU A 113 10.78 -44.61 -16.74
N ASN A 114 10.74 -44.45 -18.06
CA ASN A 114 10.40 -43.19 -18.71
C ASN A 114 8.96 -42.76 -18.42
N SER A 115 8.01 -43.71 -18.44
CA SER A 115 6.62 -43.44 -18.09
C SER A 115 6.47 -43.01 -16.63
N GLU A 116 7.13 -43.69 -15.69
CA GLU A 116 7.09 -43.32 -14.27
C GLU A 116 7.75 -41.96 -14.02
N LEU A 117 8.85 -41.68 -14.71
CA LEU A 117 9.57 -40.41 -14.63
C LEU A 117 8.70 -39.26 -15.14
N GLU A 118 7.99 -39.45 -16.26
CA GLU A 118 7.09 -38.44 -16.80
C GLU A 118 5.87 -38.22 -15.89
N ASN A 119 5.27 -39.31 -15.40
CA ASN A 119 4.17 -39.24 -14.43
C ASN A 119 4.60 -38.52 -13.14
N ALA A 120 5.81 -38.79 -12.65
CA ALA A 120 6.36 -38.11 -11.48
C ALA A 120 6.57 -36.61 -11.76
N LYS A 121 7.20 -36.25 -12.89
CA LYS A 121 7.38 -34.85 -13.29
C LYS A 121 6.04 -34.11 -13.36
N GLU A 122 5.04 -34.69 -14.02
CA GLU A 122 3.74 -34.06 -14.17
C GLU A 122 3.04 -33.88 -12.81
N LYS A 123 3.07 -34.91 -11.95
CA LYS A 123 2.51 -34.83 -10.59
C LYS A 123 3.16 -33.74 -9.76
N PHE A 124 4.50 -33.73 -9.68
CA PHE A 124 5.22 -32.74 -8.88
C PHE A 124 5.12 -31.33 -9.47
N SER A 125 5.05 -31.19 -10.79
CA SER A 125 4.82 -29.90 -11.44
C SER A 125 3.43 -29.35 -11.13
N LYS A 126 2.39 -30.21 -11.18
CA LYS A 126 1.02 -29.82 -10.83
C LYS A 126 0.90 -29.47 -9.35
N GLU A 127 1.45 -30.30 -8.47
CA GLU A 127 1.44 -30.06 -7.02
C GLU A 127 2.20 -28.78 -6.66
N GLY A 128 3.37 -28.53 -7.27
CA GLY A 128 4.13 -27.31 -7.07
C GLY A 128 3.37 -26.07 -7.54
N TYR A 129 2.72 -26.15 -8.71
CA TYR A 129 1.89 -25.06 -9.23
C TYR A 129 0.67 -24.79 -8.33
N GLU A 130 -0.02 -25.82 -7.87
CA GLU A 130 -1.19 -25.67 -7.01
C GLU A 130 -0.80 -25.10 -5.64
N LYS A 131 0.30 -25.58 -5.04
CA LYS A 131 0.83 -25.01 -3.78
C LYS A 131 1.20 -23.54 -3.95
N ALA A 132 1.96 -23.19 -4.99
CA ALA A 132 2.33 -21.81 -5.27
C ALA A 132 1.08 -20.93 -5.48
N LYS A 133 0.09 -21.41 -6.22
CA LYS A 133 -1.17 -20.69 -6.44
C LYS A 133 -1.92 -20.45 -5.13
N VAL A 134 -2.01 -21.45 -4.25
CA VAL A 134 -2.67 -21.32 -2.94
C VAL A 134 -1.92 -20.34 -2.04
N GLU A 135 -0.58 -20.39 -2.03
CA GLU A 135 0.26 -19.48 -1.27
C GLU A 135 0.10 -18.04 -1.75
N PHE A 136 0.18 -17.80 -3.06
CA PHE A 136 -0.07 -16.47 -3.64
C PHE A 136 -1.49 -15.98 -3.36
N GLN A 137 -2.50 -16.84 -3.46
CA GLN A 137 -3.87 -16.44 -3.17
C GLN A 137 -4.01 -16.01 -1.70
N LYS A 138 -3.38 -16.74 -0.78
CA LYS A 138 -3.35 -16.41 0.64
C LYS A 138 -2.64 -15.07 0.91
N GLU A 139 -1.47 -14.85 0.31
CA GLU A 139 -0.76 -13.57 0.41
C GLU A 139 -1.58 -12.40 -0.13
N LEU A 140 -2.27 -12.61 -1.25
CA LEU A 140 -3.12 -11.60 -1.88
C LEU A 140 -4.32 -11.27 -0.98
N ASP A 141 -4.94 -12.27 -0.37
CA ASP A 141 -6.07 -12.06 0.54
C ASP A 141 -5.62 -11.42 1.88
N GLU A 142 -4.45 -11.80 2.41
CA GLU A 142 -3.84 -11.09 3.55
C GLU A 142 -3.53 -9.63 3.22
N LEU A 143 -3.06 -9.35 2.00
CA LEU A 143 -2.78 -7.99 1.54
C LEU A 143 -4.08 -7.18 1.39
N LYS A 144 -5.13 -7.77 0.81
CA LYS A 144 -6.47 -7.15 0.77
C LYS A 144 -6.99 -6.83 2.16
N ASP A 145 -6.87 -7.77 3.10
CA ASP A 145 -7.30 -7.56 4.48
C ASP A 145 -6.53 -6.41 5.15
N LYS A 146 -5.22 -6.28 4.89
CA LYS A 146 -4.42 -5.14 5.37
C LYS A 146 -4.94 -3.82 4.81
N TYR A 147 -5.22 -3.77 3.51
CA TYR A 147 -5.78 -2.58 2.87
C TYR A 147 -7.17 -2.24 3.39
N LEU A 148 -8.07 -3.21 3.52
CA LEU A 148 -9.41 -3.01 4.09
C LEU A 148 -9.34 -2.49 5.53
N LYS A 149 -8.45 -3.05 6.37
CA LYS A 149 -8.21 -2.54 7.72
C LYS A 149 -7.65 -1.12 7.72
N SER A 150 -6.78 -0.79 6.76
CA SER A 150 -6.25 0.57 6.62
C SER A 150 -7.33 1.57 6.22
N ILE A 151 -8.21 1.19 5.29
CA ILE A 151 -9.36 2.00 4.87
C ILE A 151 -10.31 2.20 6.04
N ALA A 152 -10.67 1.13 6.76
CA ALA A 152 -11.55 1.22 7.93
C ALA A 152 -10.97 2.13 9.03
N LYS A 153 -9.66 2.07 9.28
CA LYS A 153 -8.99 2.99 10.20
C LYS A 153 -9.02 4.44 9.72
N LEU A 154 -8.89 4.66 8.41
CA LEU A 154 -8.97 5.99 7.83
C LEU A 154 -10.39 6.56 7.97
N ASP A 155 -11.41 5.77 7.68
CA ASP A 155 -12.81 6.18 7.87
C ASP A 155 -13.12 6.51 9.34
N GLU A 156 -12.66 5.66 10.27
CA GLU A 156 -12.81 5.92 11.70
C GLU A 156 -12.08 7.22 12.12
N ALA A 157 -10.91 7.50 11.54
CA ALA A 157 -10.17 8.73 11.78
C ALA A 157 -10.91 9.96 11.21
N CYS A 158 -11.52 9.85 10.02
CA CYS A 158 -12.34 10.92 9.43
C CYS A 158 -13.54 11.25 10.33
N VAL A 159 -14.30 10.24 10.78
CA VAL A 159 -15.45 10.46 11.67
C VAL A 159 -15.02 11.08 13.01
N LYS A 160 -13.87 10.67 13.55
CA LYS A 160 -13.30 11.28 14.76
C LYS A 160 -12.87 12.73 14.52
N LEU A 161 -12.32 13.05 13.36
CA LEU A 161 -11.95 14.42 12.98
C LEU A 161 -13.17 15.31 12.83
N ASP A 162 -14.23 14.84 12.16
CA ASP A 162 -15.46 15.62 11.98
C ASP A 162 -16.11 15.94 13.33
N SER A 163 -16.26 14.93 14.19
CA SER A 163 -16.79 15.14 15.55
C SER A 163 -15.88 16.01 16.42
N PHE A 164 -14.55 15.92 16.24
CA PHE A 164 -13.60 16.79 16.91
C PHE A 164 -13.74 18.23 16.44
N ILE A 165 -13.90 18.48 15.14
CA ILE A 165 -14.09 19.81 14.57
C ILE A 165 -15.39 20.43 15.10
N GLU A 166 -16.51 19.72 15.03
CA GLU A 166 -17.81 20.21 15.55
C GLU A 166 -17.74 20.56 17.04
N LYS A 167 -17.05 19.73 17.83
CA LYS A 167 -16.86 19.99 19.26
C LYS A 167 -15.99 21.23 19.49
N ASN A 168 -14.86 21.34 18.78
CA ASN A 168 -13.96 22.48 18.92
C ASN A 168 -14.61 23.79 18.45
N GLU A 169 -15.42 23.75 17.40
CA GLU A 169 -16.16 24.93 16.93
C GLU A 169 -17.08 25.47 18.02
N LYS A 170 -17.82 24.59 18.71
CA LYS A 170 -18.68 24.97 19.84
C LYS A 170 -17.88 25.46 21.04
N GLU A 171 -16.82 24.75 21.42
CA GLU A 171 -15.96 25.16 22.54
C GLU A 171 -15.27 26.51 22.28
N LEU A 172 -14.81 26.76 21.05
CA LEU A 172 -14.20 28.03 20.67
C LEU A 172 -15.23 29.19 20.71
N ALA A 173 -16.45 28.94 20.23
CA ALA A 173 -17.53 29.91 20.32
C ALA A 173 -17.90 30.24 21.78
N ASP A 174 -18.08 29.21 22.62
CA ASP A 174 -18.41 29.38 24.03
C ASP A 174 -17.29 30.13 24.79
N THR A 175 -16.02 29.77 24.57
CA THR A 175 -14.88 30.45 25.19
C THR A 175 -14.77 31.92 24.76
N ALA A 176 -15.01 32.23 23.48
CA ALA A 176 -15.05 33.61 23.01
C ALA A 176 -16.15 34.43 23.70
N ILE A 177 -17.33 33.83 23.88
CA ILE A 177 -18.45 34.46 24.59
C ILE A 177 -18.09 34.68 26.07
N ASP A 178 -17.42 33.72 26.71
CA ASP A 178 -17.05 33.85 28.11
C ASP A 178 -15.97 34.92 28.33
N ILE A 179 -14.98 35.02 27.43
CA ILE A 179 -14.02 36.14 27.43
C ILE A 179 -14.76 37.47 27.24
N ALA A 180 -15.72 37.54 26.30
CA ALA A 180 -16.50 38.75 26.07
C ALA A 180 -17.31 39.16 27.30
N LYS A 181 -17.91 38.20 28.03
CA LYS A 181 -18.60 38.47 29.31
C LYS A 181 -17.64 39.05 30.33
N GLU A 182 -16.44 38.49 30.48
CA GLU A 182 -15.46 38.96 31.45
C GLU A 182 -14.99 40.39 31.15
N VAL A 183 -14.71 40.68 29.87
CA VAL A 183 -14.37 42.04 29.41
C VAL A 183 -15.52 43.01 29.69
N VAL A 184 -16.76 42.61 29.41
CA VAL A 184 -17.95 43.44 29.65
C VAL A 184 -18.15 43.74 31.14
N ILE A 185 -18.00 42.74 32.02
CA ILE A 185 -18.11 42.93 33.48
C ILE A 185 -17.04 43.92 33.96
N LYS A 186 -15.80 43.75 33.49
CA LYS A 186 -14.69 44.64 33.85
C LYS A 186 -14.90 46.08 33.39
N GLU A 187 -15.40 46.27 32.17
CA GLU A 187 -15.73 47.61 31.66
C GLU A 187 -16.93 48.22 32.38
N LEU A 188 -17.89 47.39 32.82
CA LEU A 188 -19.03 47.84 33.60
C LEU A 188 -18.62 48.34 34.99
N GLU A 189 -17.61 47.73 35.62
CA GLU A 189 -17.08 48.20 36.89
C GLU A 189 -16.38 49.56 36.77
N ASN A 190 -15.68 49.80 35.67
CA ASN A 190 -14.86 51.00 35.49
C ASN A 190 -15.61 52.18 34.83
N ASN A 191 -16.52 51.91 33.90
CA ASN A 191 -17.11 52.90 33.00
C ASN A 191 -18.65 52.76 32.84
N SER A 192 -19.36 52.23 33.84
CA SER A 192 -20.82 51.99 33.76
C SER A 192 -21.62 53.18 33.24
N SER A 193 -21.29 54.40 33.69
CA SER A 193 -22.08 55.59 33.39
C SER A 193 -21.95 56.04 31.93
N LYS A 194 -20.77 55.86 31.32
CA LYS A 194 -20.54 56.13 29.89
C LYS A 194 -21.26 55.10 29.02
N ILE A 195 -21.24 53.84 29.44
CA ILE A 195 -21.94 52.75 28.74
C ILE A 195 -23.45 52.99 28.77
N ALA A 196 -24.00 53.32 29.94
CA ALA A 196 -25.41 53.66 30.09
C ALA A 196 -25.80 54.88 29.23
N TYR A 197 -24.97 55.93 29.21
CA TYR A 197 -25.19 57.10 28.36
C TYR A 197 -25.24 56.74 26.86
N ALA A 198 -24.26 55.99 26.36
CA ALA A 198 -24.20 55.58 24.96
C ALA A 198 -25.38 54.68 24.57
N LEU A 199 -25.81 53.78 25.46
CA LEU A 199 -27.00 52.95 25.25
C LEU A 199 -28.28 53.79 25.26
N ALA A 200 -28.44 54.68 26.25
CA ALA A 200 -29.57 55.60 26.32
C ALA A 200 -29.66 56.46 25.05
N GLN A 201 -28.53 57.01 24.59
CA GLN A 201 -28.48 57.83 23.37
C GLN A 201 -28.89 57.03 22.13
N ASN A 202 -28.41 55.80 21.98
CA ASN A 202 -28.83 54.92 20.87
C ASN A 202 -30.33 54.64 20.91
N LEU A 203 -30.88 54.28 22.07
CA LEU A 203 -32.30 53.97 22.22
C LEU A 203 -33.20 55.21 22.01
N VAL A 204 -32.80 56.38 22.54
CA VAL A 204 -33.50 57.65 22.28
C VAL A 204 -33.47 57.98 20.78
N SER A 205 -32.37 57.67 20.09
CA SER A 205 -32.27 57.87 18.65
C SER A 205 -33.16 56.94 17.82
N GLU A 206 -33.45 55.74 18.34
CA GLU A 206 -34.41 54.78 17.77
C GLU A 206 -35.86 55.21 18.03
N LEU A 207 -36.10 55.93 19.13
CA LEU A 207 -37.41 56.41 19.59
C LEU A 207 -37.73 57.87 19.23
N LYS A 208 -37.12 58.44 18.19
CA LYS A 208 -37.27 59.86 17.75
C LYS A 208 -38.71 60.35 17.45
N GLY A 209 -39.72 59.51 17.59
CA GLY A 209 -41.15 59.84 17.43
C GLY A 209 -41.94 60.02 18.73
N ALA A 210 -41.35 59.77 19.90
CA ALA A 210 -42.04 59.81 21.19
C ALA A 210 -42.17 61.23 21.76
N SER A 211 -43.36 61.61 22.27
CA SER A 211 -43.58 62.94 22.87
C SER A 211 -43.09 63.05 24.32
N SER A 212 -42.94 61.93 25.02
CA SER A 212 -42.41 61.88 26.39
C SER A 212 -41.60 60.60 26.58
N ILE A 213 -40.36 60.74 27.06
CA ILE A 213 -39.44 59.64 27.29
C ILE A 213 -39.05 59.64 28.77
N GLU A 214 -39.24 58.52 29.46
CA GLU A 214 -38.75 58.29 30.82
C GLU A 214 -37.63 57.24 30.79
N ILE A 215 -36.46 57.61 31.29
CA ILE A 215 -35.27 56.76 31.33
C ILE A 215 -35.03 56.35 32.79
N LYS A 216 -35.12 55.05 33.06
CA LYS A 216 -34.82 54.46 34.35
C LYS A 216 -33.40 53.91 34.38
N VAL A 217 -32.63 54.30 35.40
CA VAL A 217 -31.23 53.91 35.57
C VAL A 217 -30.89 53.59 37.02
N ASN A 218 -29.77 52.89 37.20
CA ASN A 218 -29.19 52.62 38.52
C ASN A 218 -28.65 53.90 39.18
N SER A 219 -28.65 53.93 40.52
CA SER A 219 -28.09 55.01 41.33
C SER A 219 -26.66 55.40 40.95
N SER A 220 -25.82 54.43 40.55
CA SER A 220 -24.42 54.67 40.18
C SER A 220 -24.25 55.51 38.91
N ASP A 221 -25.25 55.49 38.01
CA ASP A 221 -25.15 56.10 36.68
C ASP A 221 -26.02 57.36 36.54
N TYR A 222 -26.93 57.58 37.49
CA TYR A 222 -27.92 58.65 37.47
C TYR A 222 -27.33 60.05 37.34
N ASP A 223 -26.30 60.36 38.13
CA ASP A 223 -25.72 61.71 38.17
C ASP A 223 -25.13 62.11 36.81
N TYR A 224 -24.43 61.18 36.16
CA TYR A 224 -23.83 61.38 34.85
C TYR A 224 -24.89 61.54 33.74
N LEU A 225 -25.91 60.66 33.73
CA LEU A 225 -26.98 60.78 32.74
C LEU A 225 -27.80 62.05 32.92
N LYS A 226 -28.06 62.47 34.16
CA LYS A 226 -28.82 63.68 34.45
C LYS A 226 -28.12 64.90 33.89
N GLU A 227 -26.81 65.03 34.08
CA GLU A 227 -26.02 66.14 33.54
C GLU A 227 -26.09 66.19 32.01
N HIS A 228 -25.90 65.04 31.34
CA HIS A 228 -25.85 64.99 29.88
C HIS A 228 -27.20 65.04 29.16
N PHE A 229 -28.30 64.64 29.80
CA PHE A 229 -29.65 64.70 29.22
C PHE A 229 -30.47 65.90 29.71
N SER A 230 -29.91 66.77 30.56
CA SER A 230 -30.55 68.01 31.02
C SER A 230 -30.90 68.98 29.87
N GLU A 231 -30.30 68.80 28.69
CA GLU A 231 -30.57 69.61 27.50
C GLU A 231 -31.92 69.28 26.83
N PHE A 232 -32.54 68.14 27.15
CA PHE A 232 -33.76 67.67 26.50
C PHE A 232 -34.98 67.73 27.44
N SER A 233 -35.83 68.75 27.31
CA SER A 233 -37.01 68.95 28.18
C SER A 233 -38.09 67.86 28.10
N HIS A 234 -38.00 66.94 27.14
CA HIS A 234 -38.94 65.82 26.94
C HIS A 234 -38.45 64.51 27.58
N ILE A 235 -37.29 64.52 28.25
CA ILE A 235 -36.67 63.35 28.87
C ILE A 235 -36.71 63.49 30.39
N LYS A 236 -37.33 62.52 31.08
CA LYS A 236 -37.29 62.41 32.54
C LYS A 236 -36.40 61.25 32.93
N ILE A 237 -35.47 61.47 33.86
CA ILE A 237 -34.61 60.41 34.39
C ILE A 237 -35.11 60.04 35.78
N SER A 238 -35.44 58.76 35.98
CA SER A 238 -35.85 58.19 37.26
C SER A 238 -34.86 57.12 37.74
N LEU A 239 -34.77 57.01 39.07
CA LEU A 239 -33.94 56.00 39.73
C LEU A 239 -34.72 54.70 39.88
N ASP A 240 -34.08 53.60 39.52
CA ASP A 240 -34.63 52.26 39.73
C ASP A 240 -33.51 51.30 40.17
N ASP A 241 -33.56 50.89 41.44
CA ASP A 241 -32.57 50.00 42.05
C ASP A 241 -32.64 48.56 41.52
N ALA A 242 -33.73 48.18 40.83
CA ALA A 242 -33.83 46.88 40.18
C ALA A 242 -32.98 46.78 38.90
N ILE A 243 -32.45 47.89 38.40
CA ILE A 243 -31.67 47.95 37.16
C ILE A 243 -30.18 47.74 37.47
N SER A 244 -29.56 46.80 36.76
CA SER A 244 -28.12 46.56 36.82
C SER A 244 -27.32 47.76 36.31
N LYS A 245 -26.13 47.98 36.89
CA LYS A 245 -25.18 49.02 36.45
C LYS A 245 -24.99 48.99 34.93
N GLY A 246 -24.89 50.16 34.29
CA GLY A 246 -24.72 50.30 32.84
C GLY A 246 -25.90 49.88 31.96
N SER A 247 -26.99 49.36 32.54
CA SER A 247 -28.22 49.02 31.81
C SER A 247 -29.25 50.16 31.93
N VAL A 248 -30.10 50.29 30.92
CA VAL A 248 -31.08 51.38 30.84
C VAL A 248 -32.42 50.83 30.37
N ILE A 249 -33.49 51.25 31.04
CA ILE A 249 -34.87 50.98 30.62
C ILE A 249 -35.48 52.30 30.16
N ILE A 250 -36.06 52.32 28.96
CA ILE A 250 -36.73 53.48 28.40
C ILE A 250 -38.22 53.20 28.26
N LEU A 251 -39.02 54.01 28.93
CA LEU A 251 -40.48 54.02 28.87
C LEU A 251 -40.92 55.22 28.02
N SER A 252 -41.59 54.96 26.91
CA SER A 252 -42.17 56.01 26.06
C SER A 252 -43.60 55.68 25.66
N ASP A 253 -44.33 56.70 25.20
CA ASP A 253 -45.66 56.55 24.58
C ASP A 253 -45.66 55.63 23.34
N SER A 254 -44.51 55.54 22.68
CA SER A 254 -44.29 54.79 21.45
C SER A 254 -43.80 53.36 21.70
N GLY A 255 -43.43 53.02 22.95
CA GLY A 255 -42.97 51.69 23.33
C GLY A 255 -42.04 51.67 24.55
N ASN A 256 -41.95 50.51 25.19
CA ASN A 256 -40.99 50.23 26.26
C ASN A 256 -39.82 49.43 25.67
N ILE A 257 -38.60 49.92 25.84
CA ILE A 257 -37.38 49.23 25.39
C ILE A 257 -36.43 49.08 26.57
N GLU A 258 -36.07 47.84 26.86
CA GLU A 258 -35.03 47.50 27.84
C GLU A 258 -33.73 47.18 27.10
N SER A 259 -32.64 47.84 27.51
CA SER A 259 -31.29 47.46 27.09
C SER A 259 -30.51 46.92 28.27
N ASN A 260 -30.68 45.62 28.49
CA ASN A 260 -29.85 44.84 29.40
C ASN A 260 -28.69 44.18 28.64
N LEU A 261 -27.46 44.43 29.09
CA LEU A 261 -26.25 43.94 28.42
C LEU A 261 -26.14 42.41 28.47
N ASN A 262 -26.62 41.78 29.56
CA ASN A 262 -26.66 40.32 29.70
C ASN A 262 -27.66 39.70 28.72
N SER A 263 -28.84 40.30 28.56
CA SER A 263 -29.84 39.81 27.61
C SER A 263 -29.33 39.86 26.16
N ARG A 264 -28.55 40.88 25.80
CA ARG A 264 -27.90 40.96 24.47
C ARG A 264 -26.84 39.87 24.28
N LEU A 265 -25.98 39.64 25.28
CA LEU A 265 -24.98 38.56 25.26
C LEU A 265 -25.62 37.18 25.14
N ILE A 266 -26.73 36.93 25.86
CA ILE A 266 -27.49 35.67 25.75
C ILE A 266 -28.07 35.50 24.34
N LYS A 267 -28.57 36.59 23.74
CA LYS A 267 -29.08 36.56 22.36
C LYS A 267 -27.98 36.22 21.36
N ILE A 268 -26.79 36.81 21.51
CA ILE A 268 -25.62 36.49 20.68
C ILE A 268 -25.22 35.03 20.86
N LYS A 269 -25.20 34.52 22.11
CA LYS A 269 -24.90 33.10 22.38
C LYS A 269 -25.86 32.16 21.64
N LYS A 270 -27.17 32.44 21.68
CA LYS A 270 -28.17 31.67 20.96
C LYS A 270 -27.97 31.71 19.44
N MET A 271 -27.70 32.90 18.89
CA MET A 271 -27.41 33.06 17.46
C MET A 271 -26.17 32.31 17.00
N VAL A 272 -25.11 32.28 17.82
CA VAL A 272 -23.85 31.58 17.50
C VAL A 272 -24.00 30.06 17.61
N ASN A 273 -24.75 29.57 18.60
CA ASN A 273 -25.01 28.14 18.75
C ASN A 273 -26.16 27.62 17.86
N ASN A 274 -26.76 28.51 17.04
CA ASN A 274 -27.87 28.20 16.15
C ASN A 274 -29.07 27.57 16.91
N GLU A 275 -29.34 28.07 18.12
CA GLU A 275 -30.51 27.76 18.98
C GLU A 275 -31.57 28.88 18.96
#